data_AF-A0A0J6XLI2-F1
#
_entry.id   AF-A0A0J6XLI2-F1
#
_cell.length_a   1.000
_cell.length_b   1.000
_cell.length_c   1.000
_cell.angle_alpha   90.00
_cell.angle_beta   90.00
_cell.angle_gamma   90.00
#
_symmetry.space_group_name_H-M   'P 1'
#
loop_
_entity.id
_entity.type
_entity.pdbx_description
1 polymer ?
#
loop_
_entity_poly.entity_id
_entity_poly.type
_entity_poly.pdbx_seq_one_letter_code
_entity_poly.pdbx_strand_id
1 'polypeptide(L)'
;MPDAVEAQIGRHEWEAIACGCGRDAGHLVDTLWAAAEGHPAAFRALEGHAFLSGRLHPPAPAVCGVLLAVWSAGPPRLATREALLWTLLALLGTEDDGSSHEAGLYGQCAAFVRAGLPSLRHAAATAPGTPTAAYVEGVEGLLGLDS
;
A
#
# COMPACT_ATOMS: atom_id res chain seq x y z
N MET A 1 2.64 -15.09 12.56
CA MET A 1 2.55 -14.15 11.42
C MET A 1 1.09 -14.07 11.04
N PRO A 2 0.55 -12.91 10.63
CA PRO A 2 -0.89 -12.78 10.50
C PRO A 2 -1.36 -13.55 9.27
N ASP A 3 -2.22 -14.54 9.48
CA ASP A 3 -2.86 -15.36 8.43
C ASP A 3 -3.46 -14.50 7.30
N ALA A 4 -3.87 -13.27 7.60
CA ALA A 4 -4.37 -12.30 6.63
C ALA A 4 -3.31 -11.86 5.59
N VAL A 5 -2.05 -11.69 5.99
CA VAL A 5 -0.96 -11.33 5.07
C VAL A 5 -0.63 -12.50 4.16
N GLU A 6 -0.52 -13.70 4.73
CA GLU A 6 -0.27 -14.93 3.96
C GLU A 6 -1.36 -15.14 2.92
N ALA A 7 -2.63 -15.06 3.34
CA ALA A 7 -3.77 -15.18 2.46
C ALA A 7 -3.76 -14.10 1.36
N GLN A 8 -3.36 -12.87 1.69
CA GLN A 8 -3.31 -11.80 0.71
C GLN A 8 -2.18 -11.98 -0.30
N ILE A 9 -0.99 -12.42 0.14
CA ILE A 9 0.12 -12.77 -0.77
C ILE A 9 -0.30 -13.93 -1.69
N GLY A 10 -0.95 -14.96 -1.15
CA GLY A 10 -1.39 -16.14 -1.90
C GLY A 10 -2.54 -15.91 -2.90
N ARG A 11 -3.20 -14.74 -2.88
CA ARG A 11 -4.26 -14.38 -3.83
C ARG A 11 -3.73 -13.99 -5.22
N HIS A 12 -2.43 -13.78 -5.36
CA HIS A 12 -1.85 -13.23 -6.57
C HIS A 12 -0.85 -14.20 -7.19
N GLU A 13 -0.95 -14.40 -8.51
CA GLU A 13 0.08 -15.09 -9.30
C GLU A 13 1.23 -14.12 -9.59
N TRP A 14 2.09 -13.88 -8.61
CA TRP A 14 3.14 -12.84 -8.68
C TRP A 14 4.09 -13.00 -9.88
N GLU A 15 4.41 -14.22 -10.27
CA GLU A 15 5.27 -14.51 -11.43
C GLU A 15 4.61 -14.11 -12.77
N ALA A 16 3.27 -13.98 -12.81
CA ALA A 16 2.53 -13.52 -13.98
C ALA A 16 2.43 -11.98 -14.08
N ILE A 17 2.81 -11.25 -13.02
CA ILE A 17 2.73 -9.79 -12.97
C ILE A 17 4.08 -9.19 -13.37
N ALA A 18 4.10 -8.33 -14.39
CA ALA A 18 5.31 -7.60 -14.76
C ALA A 18 5.67 -6.55 -13.70
N CYS A 19 6.92 -6.53 -13.23
CA CYS A 19 7.41 -5.58 -12.23
C CYS A 19 8.00 -4.33 -12.89
N GLY A 20 7.93 -3.17 -12.21
CA GLY A 20 8.52 -1.92 -12.67
C GLY A 20 10.03 -1.98 -12.96
N CYS A 21 10.73 -2.94 -12.36
CA CYS A 21 12.16 -3.16 -12.58
C CYS A 21 12.48 -3.99 -13.85
N GLY A 22 11.46 -4.46 -14.58
CA GLY A 22 11.61 -5.28 -15.79
C GLY A 22 11.70 -6.80 -15.56
N ARG A 23 11.57 -7.26 -14.30
CA ARG A 23 11.41 -8.68 -13.94
C ARG A 23 9.94 -9.03 -13.74
N ASP A 24 9.62 -10.30 -13.46
CA ASP A 24 8.35 -10.68 -12.86
C ASP A 24 8.27 -10.19 -11.40
N ALA A 25 7.06 -10.04 -10.85
CA ALA A 25 6.85 -9.56 -9.50
C ALA A 25 7.01 -10.65 -8.42
N GLY A 26 7.33 -11.89 -8.79
CA GLY A 26 7.59 -12.99 -7.85
C GLY A 26 8.70 -12.63 -6.85
N HIS A 27 9.69 -11.85 -7.30
CA HIS A 27 10.78 -11.41 -6.43
C HIS A 27 10.35 -10.44 -5.32
N LEU A 28 9.13 -9.89 -5.36
CA LEU A 28 8.62 -8.97 -4.32
C LEU A 28 8.08 -9.72 -3.10
N VAL A 29 7.81 -11.02 -3.20
CA VAL A 29 7.20 -11.81 -2.13
C VAL A 29 8.03 -11.73 -0.84
N ASP A 30 9.35 -11.87 -0.94
CA ASP A 30 10.25 -11.76 0.22
C ASP A 30 10.24 -10.35 0.84
N THR A 31 10.19 -9.30 0.00
CA THR A 31 10.07 -7.92 0.46
C THR A 31 8.75 -7.69 1.19
N LEU A 32 7.65 -8.26 0.69
CA LEU A 32 6.34 -8.14 1.32
C LEU A 32 6.27 -8.87 2.66
N TRP A 33 6.91 -10.04 2.77
CA TRP A 33 7.10 -10.72 4.04
C TRP A 33 7.93 -9.90 5.01
N ALA A 34 9.03 -9.30 4.55
CA ALA A 34 9.83 -8.42 5.37
C ALA A 34 9.03 -7.19 5.87
N ALA A 35 8.17 -6.64 5.04
CA ALA A 35 7.26 -5.56 5.45
C ALA A 35 6.29 -6.04 6.55
N ALA A 36 5.75 -7.25 6.41
CA ALA A 36 4.86 -7.87 7.40
C ALA A 36 5.53 -8.20 8.74
N GLU A 37 6.81 -8.56 8.72
CA GLU A 37 7.65 -8.73 9.91
C GLU A 37 8.03 -7.40 10.58
N GLY A 38 7.79 -6.30 9.87
CA GLY A 38 7.91 -4.95 10.39
C GLY A 38 9.22 -4.26 10.04
N HIS A 39 9.94 -4.70 9.02
CA HIS A 39 11.19 -4.07 8.56
C HIS A 39 10.89 -2.80 7.76
N PRO A 40 11.16 -1.57 8.27
CA PRO A 40 10.75 -0.33 7.60
C PRO A 40 11.41 -0.13 6.22
N ALA A 41 12.61 -0.67 6.02
CA ALA A 41 13.31 -0.62 4.74
C ALA A 41 12.57 -1.38 3.61
N ALA A 42 11.79 -2.41 3.96
CA ALA A 42 11.03 -3.20 2.99
C ALA A 42 9.96 -2.34 2.27
N PHE A 43 9.36 -1.38 2.97
CA PHE A 43 8.39 -0.45 2.38
C PHE A 43 9.04 0.48 1.36
N ARG A 44 10.25 0.98 1.66
CA ARG A 44 11.03 1.81 0.75
C ARG A 44 11.51 1.01 -0.47
N ALA A 45 11.82 -0.27 -0.28
CA ALA A 45 12.21 -1.17 -1.36
C ALA A 45 11.07 -1.50 -2.35
N LEU A 46 9.84 -1.00 -2.14
CA LEU A 46 8.76 -1.10 -3.12
C LEU A 46 8.82 0.00 -4.19
N GLU A 47 9.58 1.08 -3.93
CA GLU A 47 9.86 2.11 -4.93
C GLU A 47 10.75 1.54 -6.04
N GLY A 48 10.45 1.88 -7.29
CA GLY A 48 11.04 1.25 -8.48
C GLY A 48 10.38 -0.07 -8.88
N HIS A 49 9.45 -0.58 -8.08
CA HIS A 49 8.76 -1.85 -8.33
C HIS A 49 7.26 -1.68 -8.48
N ALA A 50 6.60 -1.12 -7.46
CA ALA A 50 5.16 -0.84 -7.46
C ALA A 50 4.85 0.58 -7.95
N PHE A 51 5.74 1.53 -7.67
CA PHE A 51 5.61 2.91 -8.11
C PHE A 51 7.00 3.51 -8.32
N LEU A 52 7.11 4.49 -9.23
CA LEU A 52 8.32 5.27 -9.45
C LEU A 52 7.96 6.58 -10.14
N SER A 53 8.54 7.71 -9.68
CA SER A 53 8.43 9.02 -10.34
C SER A 53 6.99 9.42 -10.71
N GLY A 54 6.04 9.21 -9.80
CA GLY A 54 4.64 9.57 -10.00
C GLY A 54 3.82 8.61 -10.86
N ARG A 55 4.35 7.42 -11.19
CA ARG A 55 3.65 6.39 -11.96
C ARG A 55 3.51 5.10 -11.17
N LEU A 56 2.38 4.42 -11.35
CA LEU A 56 2.18 3.06 -10.88
C LEU A 56 2.72 2.05 -11.89
N HIS A 57 3.14 0.92 -11.35
CA HIS A 57 3.50 -0.27 -12.12
C HIS A 57 2.51 -1.39 -11.82
N PRO A 58 2.44 -2.44 -12.67
CA PRO A 58 1.44 -3.49 -12.55
C PRO A 58 1.28 -4.15 -11.17
N PRO A 59 2.33 -4.34 -10.32
CA PRO A 59 2.13 -4.94 -9.01
C PRO A 59 1.47 -4.01 -7.97
N ALA A 60 1.27 -2.73 -8.27
CA ALA A 60 0.77 -1.74 -7.30
C ALA A 60 -0.52 -2.16 -6.60
N PRO A 61 -1.58 -2.65 -7.28
CA PRO A 61 -2.81 -3.05 -6.59
C PRO A 61 -2.59 -4.22 -5.62
N ALA A 62 -1.82 -5.23 -6.04
CA ALA A 62 -1.52 -6.40 -5.20
C ALA A 62 -0.71 -5.98 -3.97
N VAL A 63 0.29 -5.12 -4.16
CA VAL A 63 1.08 -4.53 -3.07
C VAL A 63 0.19 -3.74 -2.11
N CYS A 64 -0.71 -2.88 -2.62
CA CYS A 64 -1.68 -2.14 -1.82
C CYS A 64 -2.52 -3.07 -0.92
N GLY A 65 -3.05 -4.16 -1.49
CA GLY A 65 -3.80 -5.16 -0.73
C GLY A 65 -2.97 -5.77 0.40
N VAL A 66 -1.72 -6.14 0.14
CA VAL A 66 -0.83 -6.71 1.16
C VAL A 66 -0.51 -5.68 2.25
N LEU A 67 -0.22 -4.42 1.90
CA LEU A 67 0.04 -3.36 2.88
C LEU A 67 -1.15 -3.15 3.82
N LEU A 68 -2.39 -3.23 3.32
CA LEU A 68 -3.56 -3.17 4.17
C LEU A 68 -3.77 -4.42 5.02
N ALA A 69 -3.43 -5.60 4.50
CA ALA A 69 -3.43 -6.81 5.32
C ALA A 69 -2.42 -6.70 6.47
N VAL A 70 -1.23 -6.13 6.22
CA VAL A 70 -0.23 -5.82 7.25
C VAL A 70 -0.78 -4.83 8.28
N TRP A 71 -1.49 -3.80 7.85
CA TRP A 71 -2.15 -2.86 8.76
C TRP A 71 -3.22 -3.54 9.62
N SER A 72 -4.13 -4.30 8.99
CA SER A 72 -5.27 -4.95 9.64
C SER A 72 -4.89 -6.05 10.61
N ALA A 73 -3.74 -6.69 10.41
CA ALA A 73 -3.18 -7.68 11.33
C ALA A 73 -2.83 -7.14 12.73
N GLY A 74 -2.80 -5.82 12.88
CA GLY A 74 -2.33 -5.12 14.06
C GLY A 74 -1.42 -3.99 13.61
N PRO A 75 -1.76 -2.71 13.88
CA PRO A 75 -1.00 -1.57 13.39
C PRO A 75 0.47 -1.72 13.78
N PRO A 76 1.41 -1.62 12.82
CA PRO A 76 2.82 -1.81 13.11
C PRO A 76 3.33 -0.86 14.21
N ARG A 77 4.49 -1.19 14.79
CA ARG A 77 5.24 -0.26 15.67
C ARG A 77 5.51 1.05 14.91
N LEU A 78 5.67 2.16 15.64
CA LEU A 78 5.64 3.53 15.08
C LEU A 78 6.47 3.71 13.80
N ALA A 79 7.76 3.32 13.79
CA ALA A 79 8.62 3.48 12.61
C ALA A 79 8.13 2.72 11.37
N THR A 80 7.61 1.51 11.56
CA THR A 80 7.04 0.68 10.50
C THR A 80 5.70 1.24 10.03
N ARG A 81 4.92 1.82 10.95
CA ARG A 81 3.62 2.43 10.66
C ARG A 81 3.77 3.63 9.73
N GLU A 82 4.70 4.53 10.03
CA GLU A 82 4.99 5.68 9.18
C GLU A 82 5.49 5.27 7.80
N ALA A 83 6.37 4.26 7.73
CA ALA A 83 6.84 3.72 6.46
C ALA A 83 5.69 3.13 5.60
N LEU A 84 4.77 2.40 6.22
CA LEU A 84 3.57 1.87 5.58
C LEU A 84 2.69 2.99 5.05
N LEU A 85 2.32 3.95 5.91
CA LEU A 85 1.43 5.05 5.54
C LEU A 85 2.03 5.96 4.47
N TRP A 86 3.33 6.25 4.56
CA TRP A 86 4.05 6.96 3.50
C TRP A 86 3.97 6.20 2.17
N THR A 87 4.09 4.87 2.19
CA THR A 87 3.98 4.06 0.97
C THR A 87 2.58 4.10 0.37
N LEU A 88 1.54 4.10 1.22
CA LEU A 88 0.16 4.30 0.75
C LEU A 88 -0.02 5.69 0.11
N LEU A 89 0.54 6.75 0.69
CA LEU A 89 0.54 8.08 0.06
C LEU A 89 1.26 8.07 -1.28
N ALA A 90 2.41 7.40 -1.38
CA ALA A 90 3.16 7.32 -2.63
C ALA A 90 2.37 6.60 -3.73
N LEU A 91 1.65 5.52 -3.37
CA LEU A 91 0.78 4.78 -4.28
C LEU A 91 -0.48 5.57 -4.71
N LEU A 92 -1.00 6.44 -3.84
CA LEU A 92 -2.17 7.28 -4.15
C LEU A 92 -1.80 8.63 -4.78
N GLY A 93 -0.55 9.08 -4.63
CA GLY A 93 -0.07 10.36 -5.16
C GLY A 93 0.40 10.28 -6.61
N THR A 94 0.36 9.10 -7.23
CA THR A 94 0.70 8.90 -8.63
C THR A 94 -0.39 9.40 -9.56
N GLU A 95 0.00 9.87 -10.75
CA GLU A 95 -0.94 10.27 -11.80
C GLU A 95 -1.78 9.07 -12.24
N ASP A 96 -3.09 9.26 -12.34
CA ASP A 96 -3.99 8.31 -12.99
C ASP A 96 -3.60 8.23 -14.48
N ASP A 97 -3.24 7.04 -14.94
CA ASP A 97 -2.85 6.82 -16.33
C ASP A 97 -4.03 6.90 -17.30
N GLY A 98 -5.24 7.08 -16.77
CA GLY A 98 -6.46 7.30 -17.56
C GLY A 98 -6.87 6.07 -18.36
N SER A 99 -6.39 4.87 -18.00
CA SER A 99 -6.76 3.64 -18.69
C SER A 99 -8.27 3.41 -18.54
N SER A 100 -8.98 3.32 -19.67
CA SER A 100 -10.45 3.29 -19.74
C SER A 100 -11.04 1.87 -19.66
N HIS A 101 -10.25 0.88 -19.24
CA HIS A 101 -10.69 -0.50 -19.04
C HIS A 101 -10.30 -0.97 -17.63
N GLU A 102 -11.31 -1.35 -16.85
CA GLU A 102 -11.22 -1.53 -15.39
C GLU A 102 -10.75 -0.25 -14.68
N ALA A 103 -10.71 -0.22 -13.34
CA ALA A 103 -10.46 1.01 -12.58
C ALA A 103 -9.02 1.58 -12.75
N GLY A 104 -8.23 1.11 -13.72
CA GLY A 104 -6.79 1.38 -13.82
C GLY A 104 -6.02 0.89 -12.59
N LEU A 105 -4.70 1.01 -12.61
CA LEU A 105 -3.89 0.67 -11.42
C LEU A 105 -4.24 1.56 -10.24
N TYR A 106 -4.48 2.85 -10.51
CA TYR A 106 -4.84 3.84 -9.49
C TYR A 106 -6.16 3.51 -8.82
N GLY A 107 -7.24 3.33 -9.58
CA GLY A 107 -8.56 3.07 -9.01
C GLY A 107 -8.63 1.73 -8.26
N GLN A 108 -7.85 0.73 -8.67
CA GLN A 108 -7.71 -0.51 -7.89
C GLN A 108 -6.96 -0.27 -6.55
N CYS A 109 -5.86 0.49 -6.56
CA CYS A 109 -5.18 0.89 -5.32
C CYS A 109 -6.12 1.69 -4.40
N ALA A 110 -6.82 2.67 -4.95
CA ALA A 110 -7.78 3.49 -4.22
C ALA A 110 -8.94 2.66 -3.65
N ALA A 111 -9.40 1.62 -4.36
CA ALA A 111 -10.44 0.71 -3.86
C ALA A 111 -9.97 -0.07 -2.62
N PHE A 112 -8.73 -0.59 -2.64
CA PHE A 112 -8.14 -1.21 -1.45
C PHE A 112 -8.09 -0.21 -0.29
N VAL A 113 -7.50 0.97 -0.49
CA VAL A 113 -7.34 1.96 0.59
C VAL A 113 -8.69 2.42 1.14
N ARG A 114 -9.70 2.64 0.29
CA ARG A 114 -11.06 2.94 0.75
C ARG A 114 -11.64 1.84 1.63
N ALA A 115 -11.40 0.57 1.32
CA ALA A 115 -11.85 -0.54 2.16
C ALA A 115 -11.14 -0.59 3.53
N GLY A 116 -9.86 -0.20 3.60
CA GLY A 116 -9.09 -0.10 4.84
C GLY A 116 -9.31 1.18 5.64
N LEU A 117 -9.90 2.21 5.04
CA LEU A 117 -10.01 3.57 5.59
C LEU A 117 -10.66 3.65 6.98
N PRO A 118 -11.73 2.90 7.32
CA PRO A 118 -12.29 2.94 8.68
C PRO A 118 -11.27 2.59 9.78
N SER A 119 -10.36 1.64 9.52
CA SER A 119 -9.33 1.25 10.48
C SER A 119 -8.23 2.32 10.60
N LEU A 120 -7.85 2.93 9.47
CA LEU A 120 -6.90 4.04 9.43
C LEU A 120 -7.44 5.24 10.22
N ARG A 121 -8.70 5.63 9.97
CA ARG A 121 -9.42 6.70 10.69
C ARG A 121 -9.49 6.44 12.18
N HIS A 122 -9.81 5.20 12.58
CA HIS A 122 -9.85 4.84 13.98
C HIS A 122 -8.50 5.08 14.67
N ALA A 123 -7.39 4.64 14.05
CA ALA A 123 -6.06 4.86 14.59
C ALA A 123 -5.72 6.36 14.69
N ALA A 124 -6.03 7.16 13.67
CA ALA A 124 -5.84 8.61 13.69
C ALA A 124 -6.63 9.29 14.81
N ALA A 125 -7.91 8.94 14.98
CA ALA A 125 -8.77 9.50 16.02
C ALA A 125 -8.28 9.19 17.46
N THR A 126 -7.63 8.04 17.65
CA THR A 126 -7.01 7.67 18.94
C THR A 126 -5.67 8.34 19.21
N ALA A 127 -5.08 9.01 18.23
CA ALA A 127 -3.75 9.62 18.32
C ALA A 127 -3.69 10.97 17.55
N PRO A 128 -4.52 11.97 17.93
CA PRO A 128 -4.56 13.26 17.26
C PRO A 128 -3.21 14.01 17.39
N GLY A 129 -2.85 14.77 16.35
CA GLY A 129 -1.60 15.54 16.32
C GLY A 129 -0.33 14.69 16.13
N THR A 130 -0.46 13.39 15.90
CA THR A 130 0.67 12.51 15.59
C THR A 130 0.93 12.42 14.08
N PRO A 131 2.12 11.98 13.64
CA PRO A 131 2.38 11.71 12.23
C PRO A 131 1.36 10.74 11.61
N THR A 132 0.88 9.76 12.38
CA THR A 132 -0.18 8.83 11.92
C THR A 132 -1.43 9.57 11.50
N ALA A 133 -1.91 10.55 12.29
CA ALA A 133 -3.09 11.33 11.94
C ALA A 133 -2.86 12.15 10.67
N ALA A 134 -1.71 12.85 10.57
CA ALA A 134 -1.37 13.64 9.38
C ALA A 134 -1.26 12.80 8.10
N TYR A 135 -0.72 11.58 8.19
CA TYR A 135 -0.68 10.65 7.06
C TYR A 135 -2.08 10.21 6.62
N VAL A 136 -2.98 9.94 7.58
CA VAL A 136 -4.35 9.52 7.27
C VAL A 136 -5.14 10.66 6.63
N GLU A 137 -4.99 11.89 7.12
CA GLU A 137 -5.55 13.09 6.46
C GLU A 137 -5.06 13.21 5.01
N GLY A 138 -3.76 13.02 4.77
CA GLY A 138 -3.21 13.02 3.41
C GLY A 138 -3.80 11.92 2.51
N VAL A 139 -4.08 10.73 3.07
CA VAL A 139 -4.73 9.63 2.34
C VAL A 139 -6.17 10.02 1.97
N GLU A 140 -6.89 10.67 2.88
CA GLU A 140 -8.25 11.14 2.61
C GLU A 140 -8.27 12.18 1.49
N GLY A 141 -7.29 13.08 1.46
CA GLY A 141 -7.23 14.12 0.44
C GLY A 141 -6.92 13.59 -0.94
N LEU A 142 -6.00 12.64 -1.03
CA LEU A 142 -5.73 11.94 -2.29
C LEU A 142 -6.95 11.15 -2.78
N LEU A 143 -7.79 10.64 -1.86
CA LEU A 143 -9.03 9.95 -2.21
C LEU A 143 -10.21 10.88 -2.52
N GLY A 144 -10.05 12.20 -2.33
CA GLY A 144 -11.11 13.20 -2.48
C GLY A 144 -12.19 13.12 -1.41
N LEU A 145 -11.81 12.72 -0.18
CA LEU A 145 -12.71 12.50 0.96
C LEU A 145 -12.54 13.55 2.07
N ASP A 146 -11.75 14.59 1.82
CA ASP A 146 -11.58 15.73 2.73
C ASP A 146 -12.92 16.41 2.97
N SER A 147 -13.20 16.67 4.26
CA SER A 147 -14.43 17.34 4.71
C SER A 147 -14.27 18.85 4.73
#